data_AF-A0A5C6M323-F1
#
_entry.id   AF-A0A5C6M323-F1
#
_cell.length_a   1.000
_cell.length_b   1.000
_cell.length_c   1.000
_cell.angle_alpha   90.00
_cell.angle_beta   90.00
_cell.angle_gamma   90.00
#
_symmetry.space_group_name_H-M   'P 1'
#
loop_
_entity.id
_entity.type
_entity.pdbx_description
1 polymer ?
#
loop_
_entity_poly.entity_id
_entity_poly.type
_entity_poly.pdbx_seq_one_letter_code
_entity_poly.pdbx_strand_id
1 'polypeptide(L)'
;MTVGSFSGSVTSDDEYAGIISLLNASGTLNAGKGAVVITDGSSTVDTTAEEDLLVWARGDVRGTYSAGRDALVVSHGTFDASLNADRDIVFAYAGTSLKGSLTAGRWIGDGSTSAPGDPTEIDDVFYHGDIMAQILAGTSASTDPDKGRIGTIGSIGTAGGTYAANTINRVRSGGLVTASINTGAAAFTGNNGGNGTGTVIVLQNQTNLINDVPKPVLEPSQRGEILADAAATKAEVLADRAEAVQAIEDAKTSINDEREAALEEKEAVRTEIAEEADLVMRLADAAVAAATVVVKASLAQTRKASDELLKQTEAGYLNLEAEIRSIRNQLNFGLLTSRTTAVASMELAKWLLTTFGDPSVERKQLALQAAGTQQIGEFKFWFDSRAEKAAKAIFGAAWREHVEHYEDDSFMTAFLEELRVIGNATGNAVIDTGWGFVTFGFGGEWEAFDTSGEGYQRAYLISRVGFEVALGFG
;
A
#
# COMPACT_ATOMS: atom_id res chain seq x y z
N MET A 1 29.92 -2.90 -9.21
CA MET A 1 31.30 -2.80 -9.73
C MET A 1 31.63 -1.35 -10.14
N THR A 2 32.79 -0.82 -9.74
CA THR A 2 33.26 0.53 -10.09
C THR A 2 34.73 0.50 -10.57
N VAL A 3 35.06 1.41 -11.50
CA VAL A 3 36.45 1.66 -11.96
C VAL A 3 37.17 2.61 -11.00
N GLY A 4 36.42 3.44 -10.26
CA GLY A 4 36.96 4.32 -9.23
C GLY A 4 36.88 3.68 -7.84
N SER A 5 36.98 4.50 -6.80
CA SER A 5 36.67 4.05 -5.44
C SER A 5 35.17 3.80 -5.29
N PHE A 6 34.79 2.83 -4.47
CA PHE A 6 33.42 2.63 -4.03
C PHE A 6 33.21 3.29 -2.67
N SER A 7 32.12 4.06 -2.52
CA SER A 7 31.65 4.53 -1.23
C SER A 7 30.12 4.48 -1.20
N GLY A 8 29.54 3.68 -0.31
CA GLY A 8 28.10 3.53 -0.19
C GLY A 8 27.67 2.22 0.48
N SER A 9 26.41 1.86 0.29
CA SER A 9 25.84 0.62 0.83
C SER A 9 25.33 -0.26 -0.31
N VAL A 10 25.59 -1.55 -0.21
CA VAL A 10 25.01 -2.59 -1.08
C VAL A 10 24.27 -3.57 -0.19
N THR A 11 23.00 -3.78 -0.46
CA THR A 11 22.17 -4.77 0.25
C THR A 11 21.52 -5.68 -0.78
N SER A 12 21.56 -6.98 -0.51
CA SER A 12 20.78 -8.01 -1.21
C SER A 12 20.15 -8.91 -0.16
N ASP A 13 18.83 -8.94 -0.05
CA ASP A 13 18.13 -9.58 1.08
C ASP A 13 18.09 -11.12 0.97
N ASP A 14 18.01 -11.68 -0.24
CA ASP A 14 17.81 -13.13 -0.45
C ASP A 14 18.95 -13.82 -1.23
N GLU A 15 19.93 -13.04 -1.69
CA GLU A 15 20.95 -13.50 -2.64
C GLU A 15 22.36 -13.04 -2.28
N TYR A 16 23.24 -13.18 -3.28
CA TYR A 16 24.62 -12.74 -3.21
C TYR A 16 24.71 -11.23 -3.40
N ALA A 17 25.70 -10.62 -2.75
CA ALA A 17 26.04 -9.22 -2.98
C ALA A 17 27.54 -9.06 -3.18
N GLY A 18 27.93 -8.08 -4.00
CA GLY A 18 29.33 -7.93 -4.39
C GLY A 18 29.76 -6.49 -4.57
N ILE A 19 30.92 -6.15 -3.99
CA ILE A 19 31.65 -4.92 -4.28
C ILE A 19 32.94 -5.29 -5.01
N ILE A 20 33.05 -4.85 -6.26
CA ILE A 20 34.28 -4.93 -7.04
C ILE A 20 34.73 -3.50 -7.36
N SER A 21 35.89 -3.10 -6.86
CA SER A 21 36.48 -1.76 -7.01
C SER A 21 37.91 -1.84 -7.53
N LEU A 22 38.26 -1.03 -8.53
CA LEU A 22 39.66 -0.94 -9.00
C LEU A 22 40.50 0.04 -8.17
N LEU A 23 39.92 0.67 -7.16
CA LEU A 23 40.62 1.48 -6.16
C LEU A 23 40.18 1.02 -4.76
N ASN A 24 39.88 1.96 -3.86
CA ASN A 24 39.45 1.66 -2.50
C ASN A 24 37.95 1.31 -2.46
N ALA A 25 37.51 0.64 -1.40
CA ALA A 25 36.10 0.46 -1.09
C ALA A 25 35.81 0.83 0.37
N SER A 26 34.73 1.57 0.62
CA SER A 26 34.26 1.92 1.96
C SER A 26 32.74 1.87 2.04
N GLY A 27 32.20 1.58 3.23
CA GLY A 27 30.75 1.59 3.49
C GLY A 27 30.25 0.24 4.00
N THR A 28 29.09 -0.22 3.53
CA THR A 28 28.47 -1.47 4.02
C THR A 28 28.08 -2.42 2.90
N LEU A 29 28.19 -3.73 3.15
CA LEU A 29 27.76 -4.80 2.26
C LEU A 29 26.97 -5.83 3.06
N ASN A 30 25.67 -5.96 2.81
CA ASN A 30 24.82 -6.98 3.41
C ASN A 30 24.33 -7.94 2.33
N ALA A 31 24.57 -9.24 2.51
CA ALA A 31 24.14 -10.29 1.59
C ALA A 31 23.33 -11.35 2.35
N GLY A 32 22.14 -11.67 1.84
CA GLY A 32 21.28 -12.75 2.32
C GLY A 32 21.86 -14.15 2.09
N LYS A 33 22.91 -14.28 1.27
CA LYS A 33 23.69 -15.52 1.11
C LYS A 33 25.18 -15.25 1.19
N GLY A 34 25.84 -15.09 0.04
CA GLY A 34 27.28 -14.88 -0.02
C GLY A 34 27.66 -13.43 -0.33
N ALA A 35 28.73 -12.94 0.31
CA ALA A 35 29.27 -11.63 0.03
C ALA A 35 30.67 -11.71 -0.58
N VAL A 36 30.95 -10.82 -1.54
CA VAL A 36 32.26 -10.71 -2.19
C VAL A 36 32.73 -9.26 -2.15
N VAL A 37 33.89 -9.01 -1.57
CA VAL A 37 34.58 -7.71 -1.62
C VAL A 37 35.91 -7.90 -2.31
N ILE A 38 36.08 -7.30 -3.50
CA ILE A 38 37.33 -7.33 -4.28
C ILE A 38 37.77 -5.90 -4.55
N THR A 39 38.96 -5.52 -4.07
CA THR A 39 39.50 -4.16 -4.26
C THR A 39 40.98 -4.16 -4.65
N ASP A 40 41.37 -3.41 -5.70
CA ASP A 40 42.82 -3.21 -6.02
C ASP A 40 43.48 -2.16 -5.10
N GLY A 41 42.71 -1.47 -4.27
CA GLY A 41 43.15 -0.60 -3.17
C GLY A 41 42.90 -1.23 -1.81
N SER A 42 42.56 -0.39 -0.82
CA SER A 42 42.19 -0.81 0.53
C SER A 42 40.67 -0.96 0.69
N SER A 43 40.24 -1.87 1.57
CA SER A 43 38.84 -2.05 1.97
C SER A 43 38.61 -1.57 3.40
N THR A 44 37.60 -0.73 3.60
CA THR A 44 37.02 -0.41 4.92
C THR A 44 35.51 -0.66 4.90
N VAL A 45 35.08 -1.75 4.26
CA VAL A 45 33.67 -2.13 4.11
C VAL A 45 33.28 -3.03 5.28
N ASP A 46 32.26 -2.63 6.05
CA ASP A 46 31.63 -3.55 6.99
C ASP A 46 30.73 -4.52 6.20
N THR A 47 31.00 -5.82 6.29
CA THR A 47 30.36 -6.84 5.47
C THR A 47 29.69 -7.92 6.31
N THR A 48 28.44 -8.21 6.01
CA THR A 48 27.68 -9.33 6.59
C THR A 48 27.18 -10.25 5.47
N ALA A 49 27.43 -11.54 5.60
CA ALA A 49 26.92 -12.60 4.72
C ALA A 49 26.26 -13.68 5.58
N GLU A 50 25.06 -14.15 5.21
CA GLU A 50 24.41 -15.27 5.94
C GLU A 50 25.10 -16.62 5.71
N GLU A 51 25.81 -16.79 4.60
CA GLU A 51 26.57 -18.00 4.28
C GLU A 51 28.07 -17.69 4.19
N ASP A 52 28.57 -17.40 2.99
CA ASP A 52 30.00 -17.35 2.73
C ASP A 52 30.50 -15.94 2.45
N LEU A 53 31.72 -15.65 2.90
CA LEU A 53 32.36 -14.35 2.69
C LEU A 53 33.72 -14.51 2.01
N LEU A 54 33.92 -13.78 0.92
CA LEU A 54 35.22 -13.58 0.30
C LEU A 54 35.63 -12.10 0.40
N VAL A 55 36.77 -11.83 1.01
CA VAL A 55 37.40 -10.51 1.02
C VAL A 55 38.78 -10.59 0.39
N TRP A 56 38.98 -9.87 -0.70
CA TRP A 56 40.26 -9.73 -1.35
C TRP A 56 40.59 -8.25 -1.53
N ALA A 57 41.70 -7.80 -0.95
CA ALA A 57 42.18 -6.44 -1.13
C ALA A 57 43.69 -6.42 -1.36
N ARG A 58 44.14 -5.63 -2.32
CA ARG A 58 45.59 -5.43 -2.54
C ARG A 58 46.22 -4.49 -1.50
N GLY A 59 45.43 -3.59 -0.94
CA GLY A 59 45.81 -2.70 0.14
C GLY A 59 45.45 -3.27 1.51
N ASP A 60 45.19 -2.37 2.45
CA ASP A 60 44.79 -2.70 3.80
C ASP A 60 43.32 -3.17 3.85
N VAL A 61 42.99 -4.06 4.79
CA VAL A 61 41.62 -4.45 5.12
C VAL A 61 41.31 -3.96 6.53
N ARG A 62 40.29 -3.12 6.68
CA ARG A 62 39.74 -2.62 7.96
C ARG A 62 38.22 -2.84 8.00
N GLY A 63 37.64 -2.76 9.18
CA GLY A 63 36.20 -2.89 9.41
C GLY A 63 35.81 -4.21 10.08
N THR A 64 34.54 -4.58 9.93
CA THR A 64 33.95 -5.80 10.50
C THR A 64 33.41 -6.69 9.38
N TYR A 65 33.79 -7.95 9.39
CA TYR A 65 33.47 -8.93 8.37
C TYR A 65 32.84 -10.15 9.05
N SER A 66 31.61 -10.48 8.69
CA SER A 66 30.86 -11.59 9.30
C SER A 66 30.29 -12.52 8.23
N ALA A 67 30.45 -13.82 8.44
CA ALA A 67 29.90 -14.89 7.62
C ALA A 67 29.14 -15.89 8.49
N GLY A 68 27.91 -16.24 8.14
CA GLY A 68 27.13 -17.26 8.87
C GLY A 68 27.58 -18.70 8.61
N ARG A 69 28.53 -18.91 7.68
CA ARG A 69 29.17 -20.19 7.41
C ARG A 69 30.69 -20.03 7.28
N ASP A 70 31.19 -19.77 6.08
CA ASP A 70 32.63 -19.79 5.82
C ASP A 70 33.17 -18.41 5.43
N ALA A 71 34.40 -18.11 5.81
CA ALA A 71 35.07 -16.90 5.37
C ALA A 71 36.47 -17.14 4.83
N LEU A 72 36.84 -16.32 3.83
CA LEU A 72 38.17 -16.24 3.27
C LEU A 72 38.60 -14.78 3.17
N VAL A 73 39.78 -14.45 3.69
CA VAL A 73 40.35 -13.11 3.57
C VAL A 73 41.78 -13.11 3.05
N VAL A 74 42.04 -12.24 2.08
CA VAL A 74 43.36 -11.96 1.54
C VAL A 74 43.56 -10.45 1.49
N SER A 75 44.49 -9.95 2.30
CA SER A 75 45.00 -8.57 2.22
C SER A 75 46.45 -8.62 1.73
N HIS A 76 46.83 -7.87 0.69
CA HIS A 76 48.26 -7.70 0.38
C HIS A 76 48.91 -6.57 1.20
N GLY A 77 48.12 -5.78 1.91
CA GLY A 77 48.55 -4.82 2.92
C GLY A 77 48.40 -5.34 4.35
N THR A 78 47.95 -4.45 5.24
CA THR A 78 47.66 -4.76 6.65
C THR A 78 46.22 -5.22 6.78
N PHE A 79 45.98 -6.35 7.43
CA PHE A 79 44.64 -6.67 7.93
C PHE A 79 44.55 -6.11 9.36
N ASP A 80 43.64 -5.17 9.59
CA ASP A 80 43.35 -4.51 10.87
C ASP A 80 41.83 -4.43 11.04
N ALA A 81 41.22 -5.60 11.12
CA ALA A 81 39.78 -5.80 11.07
C ALA A 81 39.34 -6.92 12.03
N SER A 82 38.02 -7.08 12.19
CA SER A 82 37.43 -8.27 12.80
C SER A 82 36.83 -9.14 11.72
N LEU A 83 37.26 -10.40 11.64
CA LEU A 83 36.63 -11.43 10.81
C LEU A 83 35.99 -12.48 11.71
N ASN A 84 34.68 -12.66 11.58
CA ASN A 84 33.91 -13.68 12.26
C ASN A 84 33.27 -14.63 11.23
N ALA A 85 33.47 -15.93 11.40
CA ALA A 85 32.77 -16.96 10.64
C ALA A 85 32.09 -17.92 11.62
N ASP A 86 30.79 -18.11 11.51
CA ASP A 86 30.05 -18.98 12.43
C ASP A 86 30.45 -20.46 12.30
N ARG A 87 31.00 -20.85 11.14
CA ARG A 87 31.60 -22.17 10.92
C ARG A 87 33.12 -22.08 10.75
N ASP A 88 33.63 -21.76 9.57
CA ASP A 88 35.06 -21.89 9.27
C ASP A 88 35.68 -20.61 8.70
N ILE A 89 36.90 -20.28 9.10
CA ILE A 89 37.75 -19.40 8.31
C ILE A 89 38.66 -20.30 7.48
N VAL A 90 38.37 -20.42 6.19
CA VAL A 90 39.08 -21.36 5.30
C VAL A 90 40.54 -20.93 5.12
N PHE A 91 40.77 -19.62 4.98
CA PHE A 91 42.09 -19.07 4.77
C PHE A 91 42.14 -17.60 5.17
N ALA A 92 43.23 -17.19 5.83
CA ALA A 92 43.48 -15.79 6.16
C ALA A 92 44.92 -15.39 5.84
N TYR A 93 45.08 -14.34 5.03
CA TYR A 93 46.37 -13.82 4.61
C TYR A 93 46.47 -12.30 4.75
N ALA A 94 47.61 -11.81 5.23
CA ALA A 94 47.98 -10.38 5.18
C ALA A 94 49.45 -10.19 4.77
N GLY A 95 49.66 -9.33 3.77
CA GLY A 95 50.96 -9.11 3.14
C GLY A 95 51.94 -8.26 3.95
N THR A 96 51.49 -7.53 4.98
CA THR A 96 52.37 -6.73 5.85
C THR A 96 52.24 -7.07 7.33
N SER A 97 51.04 -7.02 7.91
CA SER A 97 50.80 -7.37 9.31
C SER A 97 49.36 -7.80 9.54
N LEU A 98 49.15 -8.67 10.52
CA LEU A 98 47.83 -9.02 11.03
C LEU A 98 47.60 -8.33 12.38
N LYS A 99 46.55 -7.51 12.43
CA LYS A 99 46.03 -6.80 13.59
C LYS A 99 44.52 -7.05 13.65
N GLY A 100 43.93 -6.96 14.84
CA GLY A 100 42.51 -7.22 15.03
C GLY A 100 42.22 -8.66 15.43
N SER A 101 41.15 -9.26 14.89
CA SER A 101 40.68 -10.58 15.30
C SER A 101 40.20 -11.47 14.15
N LEU A 102 40.48 -12.77 14.30
CA LEU A 102 39.93 -13.86 13.50
C LEU A 102 39.19 -14.79 14.45
N THR A 103 37.90 -14.99 14.22
CA THR A 103 37.06 -15.88 15.03
C THR A 103 36.32 -16.84 14.11
N ALA A 104 36.53 -18.14 14.33
CA ALA A 104 35.76 -19.18 13.68
C ALA A 104 35.00 -20.01 14.72
N GLY A 105 33.74 -20.34 14.43
CA GLY A 105 32.95 -21.19 15.31
C GLY A 105 33.48 -22.63 15.39
N ARG A 106 34.12 -23.11 14.33
CA ARG A 106 34.67 -24.46 14.22
C ARG A 106 36.16 -24.45 13.88
N TRP A 107 36.56 -24.16 12.63
CA TRP A 107 37.96 -24.27 12.20
C TRP A 107 38.53 -22.99 11.63
N ILE A 108 39.83 -22.79 11.82
CA ILE A 108 40.62 -21.89 11.01
C ILE A 108 41.63 -22.74 10.24
N GLY A 109 41.43 -22.80 8.92
CA GLY A 109 42.22 -23.58 7.98
C GLY A 109 41.48 -24.68 7.24
N ASP A 110 42.25 -25.35 6.39
CA ASP A 110 41.89 -26.58 5.73
C ASP A 110 41.70 -27.67 6.79
N GLY A 111 40.47 -28.19 6.91
CA GLY A 111 40.13 -29.28 7.81
C GLY A 111 40.93 -30.58 7.60
N SER A 112 41.80 -30.64 6.59
CA SER A 112 42.68 -31.78 6.34
C SER A 112 43.46 -32.13 7.60
N THR A 113 43.35 -33.39 8.00
CA THR A 113 44.06 -33.97 9.13
C THR A 113 45.50 -34.29 8.76
N SER A 114 46.13 -33.47 7.90
CA SER A 114 47.53 -33.57 7.55
C SER A 114 48.32 -33.79 8.83
N ALA A 115 49.09 -34.89 8.88
CA ALA A 115 49.74 -35.30 10.10
C ALA A 115 50.60 -34.14 10.61
N PRO A 116 50.53 -33.79 11.92
CA PRO A 116 51.33 -32.71 12.47
C PRO A 116 52.80 -32.87 12.08
N GLY A 117 53.34 -31.93 11.30
CA GLY A 117 54.73 -31.95 10.87
C GLY A 117 54.98 -32.22 9.39
N ASP A 118 53.95 -32.32 8.53
CA ASP A 118 54.18 -32.22 7.09
C ASP A 118 54.78 -30.83 6.76
N PRO A 119 55.99 -30.75 6.18
CA PRO A 119 56.59 -29.48 5.79
C PRO A 119 55.95 -28.88 4.53
N THR A 120 55.09 -29.63 3.83
CA THR A 120 54.38 -29.17 2.62
C THR A 120 52.99 -28.60 2.92
N GLU A 121 52.53 -28.69 4.17
CA GLU A 121 51.30 -28.05 4.65
C GLU A 121 51.45 -26.53 4.52
N ILE A 122 50.57 -25.91 3.74
CA ILE A 122 50.49 -24.45 3.62
C ILE A 122 49.93 -23.92 4.94
N ASP A 123 50.53 -22.86 5.47
CA ASP A 123 50.03 -22.22 6.68
C ASP A 123 48.61 -21.66 6.42
N ASP A 124 47.62 -22.18 7.16
CA ASP A 124 46.20 -21.78 7.08
C ASP A 124 45.96 -20.31 7.38
N VAL A 125 46.84 -19.78 8.24
CA VAL A 125 46.86 -18.41 8.71
C VAL A 125 48.27 -17.89 8.50
N PHE A 126 48.48 -17.07 7.46
CA PHE A 126 49.84 -16.71 7.03
C PHE A 126 50.07 -15.21 6.81
N TYR A 127 51.20 -14.71 7.31
CA TYR A 127 51.52 -13.29 7.31
C TYR A 127 52.98 -12.97 7.02
N HIS A 128 53.20 -11.98 6.16
CA HIS A 128 54.54 -11.56 5.73
C HIS A 128 55.27 -10.59 6.67
N GLY A 129 54.62 -10.13 7.74
CA GLY A 129 55.30 -9.42 8.83
C GLY A 129 54.77 -9.90 10.17
N ASP A 130 54.51 -8.99 11.10
CA ASP A 130 54.11 -9.35 12.47
C ASP A 130 52.63 -9.77 12.55
N ILE A 131 52.35 -10.74 13.42
CA ILE A 131 51.00 -11.04 13.90
C ILE A 131 50.85 -10.43 15.29
N MET A 132 49.88 -9.54 15.47
CA MET A 132 49.51 -8.95 16.76
C MET A 132 47.98 -8.97 16.90
N ALA A 133 47.42 -10.18 16.86
CA ALA A 133 45.99 -10.39 16.71
C ALA A 133 45.44 -11.45 17.66
N GLN A 134 44.13 -11.44 17.81
CA GLN A 134 43.38 -12.49 18.48
C GLN A 134 42.92 -13.52 17.44
N ILE A 135 43.29 -14.79 17.62
CA ILE A 135 42.93 -15.87 16.68
C ILE A 135 42.22 -16.95 17.49
N LEU A 136 40.91 -17.09 17.29
CA LEU A 136 40.05 -17.98 18.05
C LEU A 136 39.35 -18.97 17.12
N ALA A 137 39.42 -20.25 17.44
CA ALA A 137 38.60 -21.27 16.78
C ALA A 137 37.83 -22.07 17.84
N GLY A 138 36.57 -22.42 17.58
CA GLY A 138 35.76 -23.20 18.51
C GLY A 138 34.93 -22.35 19.46
N THR A 139 34.72 -21.07 19.13
CA THR A 139 33.98 -20.12 19.96
C THR A 139 32.46 -20.29 19.89
N SER A 140 31.94 -21.01 18.89
CA SER A 140 30.49 -21.19 18.75
C SER A 140 29.99 -22.33 19.63
N ALA A 141 28.78 -22.16 20.17
CA ALA A 141 28.06 -23.18 20.93
C ALA A 141 27.61 -24.38 20.07
N SER A 142 28.20 -24.57 18.89
CA SER A 142 27.93 -25.71 18.02
C SER A 142 28.09 -27.02 18.82
N THR A 143 27.55 -28.12 18.32
CA THR A 143 27.72 -29.46 18.90
C THR A 143 28.74 -30.32 18.15
N ASP A 144 29.35 -29.78 17.09
CA ASP A 144 30.43 -30.42 16.33
C ASP A 144 31.58 -30.93 17.25
N PRO A 145 31.84 -32.24 17.28
CA PRO A 145 32.88 -32.85 18.12
C PRO A 145 34.30 -32.46 17.70
N ASP A 146 34.51 -31.97 16.47
CA ASP A 146 35.82 -31.61 15.95
C ASP A 146 36.14 -30.12 16.13
N LYS A 147 35.38 -29.41 16.98
CA LYS A 147 35.54 -27.98 17.19
C LYS A 147 36.94 -27.52 17.56
N GLY A 148 37.19 -26.26 17.22
CA GLY A 148 38.27 -25.49 17.79
C GLY A 148 39.61 -25.95 17.28
N ARG A 149 39.75 -26.10 15.97
CA ARG A 149 41.05 -26.32 15.36
C ARG A 149 41.53 -25.04 14.71
N ILE A 150 42.74 -24.64 15.05
CA ILE A 150 43.56 -23.79 14.19
C ILE A 150 44.59 -24.73 13.59
N GLY A 151 44.75 -24.74 12.28
CA GLY A 151 45.77 -25.55 11.65
C GLY A 151 47.17 -24.97 11.93
N THR A 152 47.79 -24.35 10.93
CA THR A 152 49.11 -23.72 11.10
C THR A 152 49.05 -22.19 11.04
N ILE A 153 49.70 -21.54 12.01
CA ILE A 153 49.89 -20.09 12.05
C ILE A 153 51.33 -19.76 11.67
N GLY A 154 51.53 -18.92 10.65
CA GLY A 154 52.85 -18.50 10.18
C GLY A 154 53.02 -16.98 10.12
N SER A 155 54.14 -16.49 10.65
CA SER A 155 54.55 -15.08 10.62
C SER A 155 56.00 -14.94 10.19
N ILE A 156 56.32 -14.18 9.14
CA ILE A 156 57.72 -13.86 8.83
C ILE A 156 58.33 -12.95 9.91
N GLY A 157 57.52 -12.12 10.56
CA GLY A 157 57.90 -11.32 11.71
C GLY A 157 57.68 -12.04 13.04
N THR A 158 57.28 -11.28 14.05
CA THR A 158 56.93 -11.74 15.40
C THR A 158 55.50 -12.30 15.42
N ALA A 159 55.31 -13.48 16.01
CA ALA A 159 53.98 -14.03 16.27
C ALA A 159 53.53 -13.70 17.71
N GLY A 160 52.78 -12.61 17.85
CA GLY A 160 52.21 -12.11 19.12
C GLY A 160 50.67 -12.17 19.16
N GLY A 161 50.10 -11.74 20.29
CA GLY A 161 48.64 -11.71 20.52
C GLY A 161 48.12 -12.88 21.36
N THR A 162 46.92 -13.37 21.04
CA THR A 162 46.28 -14.49 21.77
C THR A 162 45.72 -15.49 20.78
N TYR A 163 46.15 -16.74 20.87
CA TYR A 163 45.66 -17.84 20.05
C TYR A 163 44.94 -18.84 20.96
N ALA A 164 43.67 -19.13 20.67
CA ALA A 164 42.89 -20.06 21.48
C ALA A 164 42.08 -21.01 20.59
N ALA A 165 42.26 -22.30 20.82
CA ALA A 165 41.58 -23.38 20.09
C ALA A 165 41.62 -24.66 20.95
N ASN A 166 40.76 -25.64 20.69
CA ASN A 166 40.95 -26.98 21.26
C ASN A 166 42.29 -27.59 20.80
N THR A 167 42.63 -27.42 19.52
CA THR A 167 43.88 -27.88 18.92
C THR A 167 44.50 -26.79 18.06
N ILE A 168 45.80 -26.57 18.19
CA ILE A 168 46.61 -25.74 17.29
C ILE A 168 47.72 -26.64 16.76
N ASN A 169 47.80 -26.87 15.44
CA ASN A 169 48.80 -27.80 14.90
C ASN A 169 50.21 -27.25 15.16
N ARG A 170 50.44 -25.99 14.75
CA ARG A 170 51.78 -25.41 14.66
C ARG A 170 51.75 -23.89 14.65
N VAL A 171 52.75 -23.26 15.27
CA VAL A 171 53.00 -21.81 15.21
C VAL A 171 54.43 -21.59 14.75
N ARG A 172 54.61 -20.89 13.64
CA ARG A 172 55.89 -20.59 13.00
C ARG A 172 56.13 -19.08 12.98
N SER A 173 57.33 -18.67 13.32
CA SER A 173 57.73 -17.28 13.32
C SER A 173 59.17 -17.11 12.81
N GLY A 174 59.39 -16.15 11.91
CA GLY A 174 60.73 -15.70 11.53
C GLY A 174 61.40 -14.85 12.63
N GLY A 175 60.61 -14.26 13.53
CA GLY A 175 61.04 -13.59 14.76
C GLY A 175 60.69 -14.41 16.02
N LEU A 176 60.35 -13.70 17.11
CA LEU A 176 59.94 -14.33 18.37
C LEU A 176 58.46 -14.72 18.35
N VAL A 177 58.11 -15.80 19.05
CA VAL A 177 56.71 -16.12 19.37
C VAL A 177 56.42 -15.59 20.78
N THR A 178 55.64 -14.51 20.85
CA THR A 178 55.21 -13.86 22.09
C THR A 178 53.72 -14.05 22.37
N ALA A 179 53.00 -14.75 21.50
CA ALA A 179 51.58 -15.01 21.64
C ALA A 179 51.26 -15.85 22.88
N SER A 180 50.15 -15.53 23.54
CA SER A 180 49.53 -16.39 24.53
C SER A 180 48.79 -17.52 23.81
N ILE A 181 49.32 -18.74 23.88
CA ILE A 181 48.78 -19.91 23.19
C ILE A 181 48.00 -20.76 24.19
N ASN A 182 46.68 -20.82 24.01
CA ASN A 182 45.77 -21.57 24.88
C ASN A 182 45.18 -22.75 24.09
N THR A 183 45.56 -23.98 24.45
CA THR A 183 45.03 -25.20 23.83
C THR A 183 44.32 -26.13 24.80
N GLY A 184 43.50 -27.03 24.26
CA GLY A 184 42.78 -28.07 24.99
C GLY A 184 41.45 -27.60 25.62
N ALA A 185 40.77 -28.50 26.32
CA ALA A 185 39.48 -28.25 26.99
C ALA A 185 39.51 -27.11 28.03
N ALA A 186 40.71 -26.62 28.41
CA ALA A 186 40.87 -25.46 29.27
C ALA A 186 40.71 -24.11 28.53
N ALA A 187 40.88 -24.08 27.19
CA ALA A 187 40.65 -22.89 26.38
C ALA A 187 39.15 -22.55 26.23
N PHE A 188 38.28 -23.55 26.39
CA PHE A 188 36.83 -23.44 26.36
C PHE A 188 36.27 -24.15 27.59
N THR A 189 36.17 -23.44 28.71
CA THR A 189 35.73 -23.97 30.01
C THR A 189 34.29 -24.50 29.93
N GLY A 190 34.17 -25.75 29.51
CA GLY A 190 32.91 -26.49 29.40
C GLY A 190 33.20 -27.99 29.43
N ASN A 191 33.31 -28.53 30.65
CA ASN A 191 33.26 -29.97 31.00
C ASN A 191 33.20 -30.95 29.83
N ASN A 192 34.34 -31.52 29.41
CA ASN A 192 34.40 -32.89 28.93
C ASN A 192 35.81 -33.46 29.17
N GLY A 193 35.87 -34.48 30.03
CA GLY A 193 37.11 -35.09 30.55
C GLY A 193 37.85 -35.96 29.54
N GLY A 194 38.33 -35.37 28.44
CA GLY A 194 39.24 -36.00 27.48
C GLY A 194 40.65 -35.41 27.58
N ASN A 195 41.59 -36.18 28.13
CA ASN A 195 43.02 -35.87 28.19
C ASN A 195 43.67 -35.91 26.80
N GLY A 196 43.42 -34.89 25.98
CA GLY A 196 44.20 -34.60 24.78
C GLY A 196 45.01 -33.34 25.00
N THR A 197 46.16 -33.42 25.68
CA THR A 197 47.16 -32.35 25.65
C THR A 197 47.79 -32.31 24.27
N GLY A 198 47.10 -31.67 23.32
CA GLY A 198 47.67 -31.36 22.01
C GLY A 198 48.92 -30.52 22.22
N THR A 199 50.09 -31.08 21.93
CA THR A 199 51.36 -30.35 22.03
C THR A 199 51.44 -29.42 20.83
N VAL A 200 51.38 -28.11 21.05
CA VAL A 200 51.57 -27.14 19.96
C VAL A 200 53.04 -27.09 19.59
N ILE A 201 53.35 -27.27 18.31
CA ILE A 201 54.72 -27.13 17.82
C ILE A 201 54.99 -25.64 17.60
N VAL A 202 55.86 -25.05 18.43
CA VAL A 202 56.28 -23.64 18.31
C VAL A 202 57.67 -23.56 17.72
N LEU A 203 57.78 -22.96 16.54
CA LEU A 203 59.03 -22.71 15.82
C LEU A 203 59.27 -21.21 15.71
N GLN A 204 60.36 -20.70 16.26
CA GLN A 204 60.69 -19.29 16.27
C GLN A 204 62.08 -19.04 15.67
N ASN A 205 62.35 -17.81 15.27
CA ASN A 205 63.58 -17.38 14.58
C ASN A 205 63.87 -18.19 13.31
N GLN A 206 62.82 -18.58 12.58
CA GLN A 206 62.95 -19.35 11.34
C GLN A 206 63.36 -18.46 10.17
N THR A 207 64.67 -18.31 9.92
CA THR A 207 65.20 -17.44 8.86
C THR A 207 64.78 -17.86 7.44
N ASN A 208 64.43 -19.12 7.23
CA ASN A 208 64.03 -19.66 5.92
C ASN A 208 62.52 -19.65 5.69
N LEU A 209 61.71 -19.17 6.65
CA LEU A 209 60.25 -19.22 6.56
C LEU A 209 59.70 -18.49 5.32
N ILE A 210 60.39 -17.44 4.86
CA ILE A 210 60.02 -16.69 3.65
C ILE A 210 60.09 -17.52 2.37
N ASN A 211 60.93 -18.56 2.34
CA ASN A 211 61.04 -19.46 1.20
C ASN A 211 60.05 -20.62 1.29
N ASP A 212 59.70 -21.03 2.50
CA ASP A 212 58.77 -22.13 2.75
C ASP A 212 57.32 -21.74 2.44
N VAL A 213 57.00 -20.45 2.54
CA VAL A 213 55.64 -19.95 2.31
C VAL A 213 55.68 -18.81 1.30
N PRO A 214 55.53 -19.12 0.00
CA PRO A 214 55.50 -18.09 -1.03
C PRO A 214 54.29 -17.18 -0.81
N LYS A 215 54.47 -15.88 -1.11
CA LYS A 215 53.34 -14.95 -1.23
C LYS A 215 52.29 -15.62 -2.14
N PRO A 216 51.00 -15.65 -1.77
CA PRO A 216 49.95 -15.93 -2.72
C PRO A 216 50.03 -14.86 -3.80
N VAL A 217 50.69 -15.19 -4.91
CA VAL A 217 50.79 -14.36 -6.09
C VAL A 217 49.71 -14.87 -7.02
N LEU A 218 48.68 -14.07 -7.25
CA LEU A 218 47.89 -14.24 -8.46
C LEU A 218 48.82 -13.91 -9.62
N GLU A 219 49.14 -14.92 -10.42
CA GLU A 219 49.94 -14.72 -11.62
C GLU A 219 49.29 -13.62 -12.46
N PRO A 220 50.06 -12.68 -13.07
CA PRO A 220 49.48 -11.61 -13.87
C PRO A 220 48.50 -12.10 -14.94
N SER A 221 48.70 -13.31 -15.47
CA SER A 221 47.78 -13.99 -16.39
C SER A 221 46.44 -14.34 -15.75
N GLN A 222 46.44 -15.01 -14.58
CA GLN A 222 45.22 -15.36 -13.83
C GLN A 222 44.46 -14.11 -13.38
N ARG A 223 45.18 -13.07 -12.95
CA ARG A 223 44.59 -11.78 -12.65
C ARG A 223 43.93 -11.18 -13.88
N GLY A 224 44.62 -11.22 -15.02
CA GLY A 224 44.08 -10.75 -16.30
C GLY A 224 42.81 -11.49 -16.71
N GLU A 225 42.79 -12.81 -16.53
CA GLU A 225 41.64 -13.68 -16.78
C GLU A 225 40.46 -13.33 -15.86
N ILE A 226 40.66 -13.27 -14.53
CA ILE A 226 39.61 -12.88 -13.58
C ILE A 226 39.03 -11.50 -13.89
N LEU A 227 39.89 -10.53 -14.21
CA LEU A 227 39.43 -9.18 -14.58
C LEU A 227 38.71 -9.16 -15.93
N ALA A 228 39.13 -9.99 -16.89
CA ALA A 228 38.46 -10.14 -18.18
C ALA A 228 37.09 -10.79 -18.02
N ASP A 229 36.98 -11.86 -17.24
CA ASP A 229 35.72 -12.54 -16.94
C ASP A 229 34.76 -11.63 -16.17
N ALA A 230 35.25 -10.88 -15.19
CA ALA A 230 34.47 -9.86 -14.49
C ALA A 230 33.99 -8.74 -15.43
N ALA A 231 34.84 -8.33 -16.39
CA ALA A 231 34.45 -7.34 -17.39
C ALA A 231 33.42 -7.88 -18.38
N ALA A 232 33.54 -9.16 -18.79
CA ALA A 232 32.59 -9.84 -19.66
C ALA A 232 31.23 -10.01 -18.96
N THR A 233 31.22 -10.49 -17.73
CA THR A 233 30.01 -10.61 -16.90
C THR A 233 29.34 -9.25 -16.71
N LYS A 234 30.12 -8.20 -16.46
CA LYS A 234 29.58 -6.82 -16.38
C LYS A 234 28.93 -6.40 -17.71
N ALA A 235 29.55 -6.73 -18.84
CA ALA A 235 29.00 -6.38 -20.15
C ALA A 235 27.68 -7.12 -20.42
N GLU A 236 27.58 -8.38 -20.04
CA GLU A 236 26.34 -9.18 -20.09
C GLU A 236 25.23 -8.55 -19.24
N VAL A 237 25.50 -8.27 -17.96
CA VAL A 237 24.53 -7.61 -17.06
C VAL A 237 24.07 -6.24 -17.60
N LEU A 238 24.98 -5.49 -18.24
CA LEU A 238 24.61 -4.21 -18.87
C LEU A 238 23.75 -4.40 -20.13
N ALA A 239 23.95 -5.49 -20.87
CA ALA A 239 23.12 -5.86 -22.01
C ALA A 239 21.72 -6.28 -21.55
N ASP A 240 21.62 -7.16 -20.55
CA ASP A 240 20.34 -7.57 -19.95
C ASP A 240 19.57 -6.37 -19.40
N ARG A 241 20.27 -5.45 -18.74
CA ARG A 241 19.66 -4.20 -18.25
C ARG A 241 19.14 -3.34 -19.39
N ALA A 242 19.86 -3.26 -20.51
CA ALA A 242 19.41 -2.50 -21.67
C ALA A 242 18.17 -3.13 -22.32
N GLU A 243 18.13 -4.46 -22.42
CA GLU A 243 16.96 -5.21 -22.89
C GLU A 243 15.75 -5.00 -21.97
N ALA A 244 15.94 -5.09 -20.65
CA ALA A 244 14.88 -4.84 -19.68
C ALA A 244 14.33 -3.40 -19.75
N VAL A 245 15.22 -2.41 -19.94
CA VAL A 245 14.80 -1.01 -20.14
C VAL A 245 13.98 -0.87 -21.43
N GLN A 246 14.41 -1.50 -22.53
CA GLN A 246 13.66 -1.46 -23.78
C GLN A 246 12.27 -2.11 -23.63
N ALA A 247 12.19 -3.28 -22.98
CA ALA A 247 10.93 -3.96 -22.72
C ALA A 247 9.96 -3.10 -21.87
N ILE A 248 10.49 -2.33 -20.90
CA ILE A 248 9.69 -1.38 -20.11
C ILE A 248 9.15 -0.25 -20.98
N GLU A 249 9.97 0.32 -21.87
CA GLU A 249 9.52 1.40 -22.77
C GLU A 249 8.50 0.90 -23.81
N ASP A 250 8.68 -0.32 -24.32
CA ASP A 250 7.71 -0.97 -25.21
C ASP A 250 6.37 -1.21 -24.48
N ALA A 251 6.42 -1.69 -23.23
CA ALA A 251 5.23 -1.88 -22.40
C ALA A 251 4.52 -0.54 -22.10
N LYS A 252 5.26 0.53 -21.80
CA LYS A 252 4.67 1.87 -21.61
C LYS A 252 3.97 2.37 -22.86
N THR A 253 4.57 2.13 -24.03
CA THR A 253 3.98 2.50 -25.33
C THR A 253 2.67 1.75 -25.53
N SER A 254 2.67 0.43 -25.36
CA SER A 254 1.46 -0.40 -25.46
C SER A 254 0.35 0.04 -24.50
N ILE A 255 0.68 0.38 -23.25
CA ILE A 255 -0.30 0.88 -22.26
C ILE A 255 -0.89 2.22 -22.69
N ASN A 256 -0.08 3.12 -23.25
CA ASN A 256 -0.56 4.41 -23.73
C ASN A 256 -1.48 4.24 -24.95
N ASP A 257 -1.15 3.35 -25.88
CA ASP A 257 -1.98 3.04 -27.05
C ASP A 257 -3.34 2.45 -26.61
N GLU A 258 -3.35 1.49 -25.67
CA GLU A 258 -4.57 0.94 -25.10
C GLU A 258 -5.41 1.99 -24.37
N ARG A 259 -4.75 2.91 -23.65
CA ARG A 259 -5.42 4.02 -22.97
C ARG A 259 -6.07 4.98 -23.96
N GLU A 260 -5.39 5.30 -25.06
CA GLU A 260 -5.93 6.19 -26.10
C GLU A 260 -7.13 5.53 -26.79
N ALA A 261 -7.04 4.26 -27.16
CA ALA A 261 -8.16 3.50 -27.71
C ALA A 261 -9.37 3.45 -26.75
N ALA A 262 -9.14 3.25 -25.45
CA ALA A 262 -10.21 3.25 -24.44
C ALA A 262 -10.85 4.63 -24.27
N LEU A 263 -10.09 5.72 -24.43
CA LEU A 263 -10.62 7.08 -24.41
C LEU A 263 -11.47 7.38 -25.66
N GLU A 264 -11.04 6.92 -26.83
CA GLU A 264 -11.84 7.03 -28.06
C GLU A 264 -13.16 6.25 -27.95
N GLU A 265 -13.13 5.02 -27.44
CA GLU A 265 -14.34 4.22 -27.19
C GLU A 265 -15.28 4.92 -26.19
N LYS A 266 -14.73 5.45 -25.09
CA LYS A 266 -15.50 6.21 -24.10
C LYS A 266 -16.18 7.43 -24.71
N GLU A 267 -15.52 8.15 -25.59
CA GLU A 267 -16.09 9.33 -26.26
C GLU A 267 -17.17 8.96 -27.28
N ALA A 268 -16.99 7.84 -27.98
CA ALA A 268 -18.03 7.28 -28.86
C ALA A 268 -19.30 6.92 -28.06
N VAL A 269 -19.15 6.24 -26.92
CA VAL A 269 -20.28 5.90 -26.02
C VAL A 269 -20.93 7.16 -25.44
N ARG A 270 -20.15 8.18 -25.06
CA ARG A 270 -20.71 9.47 -24.60
C ARG A 270 -21.56 10.14 -25.68
N THR A 271 -21.12 10.08 -26.93
CA THR A 271 -21.87 10.62 -28.07
C THR A 271 -23.18 9.86 -28.29
N GLU A 272 -23.14 8.52 -28.25
CA GLU A 272 -24.34 7.67 -28.37
C GLU A 272 -25.36 7.98 -27.27
N ILE A 273 -24.91 8.08 -26.00
CA ILE A 273 -25.78 8.44 -24.87
C ILE A 273 -26.40 9.83 -25.05
N ALA A 274 -25.64 10.80 -25.57
CA ALA A 274 -26.15 12.15 -25.82
C ALA A 274 -27.24 12.15 -26.92
N GLU A 275 -27.06 11.37 -27.99
CA GLU A 275 -28.07 11.20 -29.05
C GLU A 275 -29.34 10.51 -28.53
N GLU A 276 -29.20 9.46 -27.71
CA GLU A 276 -30.34 8.80 -27.06
C GLU A 276 -31.08 9.74 -26.10
N ALA A 277 -30.35 10.54 -25.32
CA ALA A 277 -30.95 11.51 -24.41
C ALA A 277 -31.75 12.59 -25.17
N ASP A 278 -31.23 13.10 -26.29
CA ASP A 278 -31.96 14.05 -27.15
C ASP A 278 -33.24 13.41 -27.74
N LEU A 279 -33.18 12.14 -28.16
CA LEU A 279 -34.35 11.41 -28.62
C LEU A 279 -35.42 11.27 -27.52
N VAL A 280 -35.01 10.91 -26.31
CA VAL A 280 -35.92 10.80 -25.14
C VAL A 280 -36.56 12.14 -24.83
N MET A 281 -35.80 13.24 -24.87
CA MET A 281 -36.34 14.60 -24.66
C MET A 281 -37.37 14.97 -25.73
N ARG A 282 -37.09 14.70 -27.01
CA ARG A 282 -38.06 14.94 -28.10
C ARG A 282 -39.34 14.11 -27.96
N LEU A 283 -39.23 12.86 -27.53
CA LEU A 283 -40.38 12.00 -27.26
C LEU A 283 -41.19 12.50 -26.05
N ALA A 284 -40.53 12.98 -25.00
CA ALA A 284 -41.17 13.59 -23.85
C ALA A 284 -41.95 14.86 -24.26
N ASP A 285 -41.34 15.75 -25.05
CA ASP A 285 -41.99 16.95 -25.57
C ASP A 285 -43.20 16.61 -26.45
N ALA A 286 -43.08 15.60 -27.32
CA ALA A 286 -44.19 15.11 -28.13
C ALA A 286 -45.34 14.55 -27.27
N ALA A 287 -45.02 13.82 -26.19
CA ALA A 287 -46.01 13.30 -25.26
C ALA A 287 -46.72 14.42 -24.49
N VAL A 288 -45.99 15.45 -24.05
CA VAL A 288 -46.55 16.66 -23.40
C VAL A 288 -47.46 17.40 -24.37
N ALA A 289 -47.06 17.56 -25.63
CA ALA A 289 -47.89 18.16 -26.67
C ALA A 289 -49.18 17.37 -26.91
N ALA A 290 -49.10 16.04 -27.02
CA ALA A 290 -50.26 15.17 -27.18
C ALA A 290 -51.21 15.23 -25.96
N ALA A 291 -50.68 15.17 -24.74
CA ALA A 291 -51.45 15.30 -23.51
C ALA A 291 -52.18 16.66 -23.45
N THR A 292 -51.51 17.75 -23.86
CA THR A 292 -52.10 19.08 -23.93
C THR A 292 -53.30 19.13 -24.89
N VAL A 293 -53.22 18.47 -26.04
CA VAL A 293 -54.35 18.35 -26.99
C VAL A 293 -55.53 17.62 -26.37
N VAL A 294 -55.28 16.49 -25.70
CA VAL A 294 -56.33 15.69 -25.02
C VAL A 294 -57.01 16.47 -23.90
N VAL A 295 -56.24 17.20 -23.08
CA VAL A 295 -56.79 18.05 -22.02
C VAL A 295 -57.65 19.17 -22.61
N LYS A 296 -57.20 19.84 -23.67
CA LYS A 296 -57.99 20.88 -24.37
C LYS A 296 -59.30 20.32 -24.93
N ALA A 297 -59.26 19.14 -25.55
CA ALA A 297 -60.46 18.48 -26.07
C ALA A 297 -61.45 18.10 -24.96
N SER A 298 -60.94 17.55 -23.85
CA SER A 298 -61.74 17.17 -22.67
C SER A 298 -62.38 18.39 -22.01
N LEU A 299 -61.64 19.50 -21.90
CA LEU A 299 -62.16 20.77 -21.37
C LEU A 299 -63.26 21.34 -22.28
N ALA A 300 -63.08 21.28 -23.60
CA ALA A 300 -64.10 21.72 -24.55
C ALA A 300 -65.38 20.88 -24.45
N GLN A 301 -65.26 19.56 -24.30
CA GLN A 301 -66.41 18.67 -24.10
C GLN A 301 -67.12 18.95 -22.76
N THR A 302 -66.36 19.18 -21.69
CA THR A 302 -66.91 19.54 -20.37
C THR A 302 -67.66 20.87 -20.40
N ARG A 303 -67.12 21.89 -21.09
CA ARG A 303 -67.81 23.16 -21.32
C ARG A 303 -69.12 22.97 -22.07
N LYS A 304 -69.10 22.20 -23.17
CA LYS A 304 -70.32 21.88 -23.93
C LYS A 304 -71.37 21.18 -23.08
N ALA A 305 -70.96 20.22 -22.24
CA ALA A 305 -71.88 19.54 -21.31
C ALA A 305 -72.45 20.49 -20.25
N SER A 306 -71.62 21.40 -19.72
CA SER A 306 -72.03 22.43 -18.76
C SER A 306 -73.04 23.41 -19.38
N ASP A 307 -72.79 23.87 -20.60
CA ASP A 307 -73.70 24.77 -21.32
C ASP A 307 -75.06 24.11 -21.60
N GLU A 308 -75.06 22.83 -21.93
CA GLU A 308 -76.30 22.07 -22.15
C GLU A 308 -77.09 21.87 -20.85
N LEU A 309 -76.41 21.57 -19.75
CA LEU A 309 -77.03 21.52 -18.41
C LEU A 309 -77.59 22.87 -17.99
N LEU A 310 -76.89 23.96 -18.29
CA LEU A 310 -77.37 25.32 -18.01
C LEU A 310 -78.66 25.60 -18.79
N LYS A 311 -78.69 25.31 -20.09
CA LYS A 311 -79.91 25.45 -20.92
C LYS A 311 -81.07 24.60 -20.40
N GLN A 312 -80.82 23.36 -19.99
CA GLN A 312 -81.86 22.50 -19.41
C GLN A 312 -82.39 23.08 -18.09
N THR A 313 -81.51 23.66 -17.27
CA THR A 313 -81.87 24.31 -16.02
C THR A 313 -82.70 25.57 -16.26
N GLU A 314 -82.30 26.41 -17.22
CA GLU A 314 -83.06 27.60 -17.65
C GLU A 314 -84.43 27.23 -18.21
N ALA A 315 -84.51 26.19 -19.05
CA ALA A 315 -85.78 25.68 -19.57
C ALA A 315 -86.68 25.14 -18.44
N GLY A 316 -86.10 24.42 -17.47
CA GLY A 316 -86.80 23.97 -16.27
C GLY A 316 -87.35 25.15 -15.45
N TYR A 317 -86.55 26.20 -15.27
CA TYR A 317 -86.96 27.41 -14.54
C TYR A 317 -88.10 28.16 -15.27
N LEU A 318 -88.02 28.30 -16.59
CA LEU A 318 -89.09 28.90 -17.40
C LEU A 318 -90.39 28.10 -17.33
N ASN A 319 -90.32 26.77 -17.35
CA ASN A 319 -91.49 25.92 -17.16
C ASN A 319 -92.09 26.10 -15.76
N LEU A 320 -91.24 26.16 -14.74
CA LEU A 320 -91.66 26.42 -13.36
C LEU A 320 -92.33 27.79 -13.20
N GLU A 321 -91.77 28.84 -13.81
CA GLU A 321 -92.38 30.17 -13.83
C GLU A 321 -93.75 30.15 -14.53
N ALA A 322 -93.89 29.42 -15.63
CA ALA A 322 -95.16 29.27 -16.32
C ALA A 322 -96.20 28.54 -15.45
N GLU A 323 -95.78 27.52 -14.72
CA GLU A 323 -96.63 26.76 -13.79
C GLU A 323 -97.05 27.61 -12.58
N ILE A 324 -96.13 28.35 -11.96
CA ILE A 324 -96.42 29.33 -10.91
C ILE A 324 -97.41 30.40 -11.41
N ARG A 325 -97.22 30.89 -12.63
CA ARG A 325 -98.13 31.86 -13.26
C ARG A 325 -99.53 31.26 -13.48
N SER A 326 -99.61 30.00 -13.90
CA SER A 326 -100.86 29.25 -14.05
C SER A 326 -101.58 29.09 -12.70
N ILE A 327 -100.86 28.66 -11.66
CA ILE A 327 -101.39 28.52 -10.29
C ILE A 327 -101.87 29.89 -9.76
N ARG A 328 -101.09 30.96 -9.97
CA ARG A 328 -101.49 32.32 -9.58
C ARG A 328 -102.77 32.76 -10.29
N ASN A 329 -102.92 32.44 -11.57
CA ASN A 329 -104.14 32.75 -12.33
C ASN A 329 -105.34 31.93 -11.83
N GLN A 330 -105.15 30.65 -11.47
CA GLN A 330 -106.19 29.82 -10.86
C GLN A 330 -106.62 30.34 -9.48
N LEU A 331 -105.67 30.77 -8.64
CA LEU A 331 -105.94 31.39 -7.35
C LEU A 331 -106.67 32.72 -7.48
N ASN A 332 -106.30 33.56 -8.46
CA ASN A 332 -107.01 34.82 -8.74
C ASN A 332 -108.44 34.57 -9.27
N PHE A 333 -108.69 33.46 -9.97
CA PHE A 333 -110.04 33.05 -10.37
C PHE A 333 -110.86 32.48 -9.19
N GLY A 334 -110.21 31.78 -8.25
CA GLY A 334 -110.85 31.28 -7.03
C GLY A 334 -111.23 32.39 -6.04
N LEU A 335 -110.46 33.49 -5.99
CA LEU A 335 -110.72 34.61 -5.07
C LEU A 335 -111.95 35.47 -5.41
N LEU A 336 -112.60 35.26 -6.55
CA LEU A 336 -113.87 35.91 -6.92
C LEU A 336 -115.11 35.13 -6.44
N THR A 337 -114.94 33.97 -5.80
CA THR A 337 -116.05 33.24 -5.18
C THR A 337 -115.62 32.54 -3.89
N SER A 338 -116.16 33.03 -2.77
CA SER A 338 -116.19 32.46 -1.41
C SER A 338 -115.15 32.95 -0.37
N ARG A 339 -115.69 33.45 0.75
CA ARG A 339 -115.02 33.73 2.02
C ARG A 339 -114.57 32.40 2.66
N THR A 340 -113.31 32.01 2.47
CA THR A 340 -112.57 31.13 3.42
C THR A 340 -111.05 31.26 3.17
N THR A 341 -110.53 32.46 3.41
CA THR A 341 -109.16 32.88 3.03
C THR A 341 -108.11 32.69 4.14
N ALA A 342 -108.19 31.61 4.91
CA ALA A 342 -107.21 31.33 5.98
C ALA A 342 -106.57 29.94 5.92
N VAL A 343 -107.23 28.94 5.31
CA VAL A 343 -106.70 27.56 5.27
C VAL A 343 -105.89 27.28 4.00
N ALA A 344 -106.30 27.82 2.85
CA ALA A 344 -105.60 27.63 1.58
C ALA A 344 -104.21 28.28 1.54
N SER A 345 -104.04 29.43 2.20
CA SER A 345 -102.74 30.13 2.29
C SER A 345 -101.71 29.35 3.11
N MET A 346 -102.16 28.53 4.07
CA MET A 346 -101.28 27.76 4.96
C MET A 346 -100.86 26.42 4.34
N GLU A 347 -101.73 25.77 3.57
CA GLU A 347 -101.39 24.59 2.75
C GLU A 347 -100.47 24.96 1.57
N LEU A 348 -100.70 26.11 0.92
CA LEU A 348 -99.79 26.61 -0.12
C LEU A 348 -98.42 26.99 0.45
N ALA A 349 -98.36 27.59 1.65
CA ALA A 349 -97.10 27.87 2.35
C ALA A 349 -96.38 26.58 2.76
N LYS A 350 -97.10 25.54 3.23
CA LYS A 350 -96.53 24.21 3.50
C LYS A 350 -95.99 23.56 2.23
N TRP A 351 -96.75 23.57 1.14
CA TRP A 351 -96.34 23.00 -0.14
C TRP A 351 -95.14 23.73 -0.75
N LEU A 352 -95.10 25.06 -0.68
CA LEU A 352 -93.94 25.86 -1.12
C LEU A 352 -92.71 25.60 -0.22
N LEU A 353 -92.87 25.39 1.09
CA LEU A 353 -91.77 25.00 1.98
C LEU A 353 -91.28 23.57 1.77
N THR A 354 -92.14 22.62 1.38
CA THR A 354 -91.72 21.24 1.07
C THR A 354 -91.19 21.07 -0.35
N THR A 355 -91.58 21.94 -1.29
CA THR A 355 -91.21 21.84 -2.72
C THR A 355 -90.06 22.79 -3.10
N PHE A 356 -89.98 23.96 -2.47
CA PHE A 356 -88.93 24.98 -2.67
C PHE A 356 -88.17 25.32 -1.38
N GLY A 357 -88.39 24.56 -0.30
CA GLY A 357 -87.50 24.57 0.86
C GLY A 357 -86.09 24.28 0.38
N ASP A 358 -85.23 25.26 0.58
CA ASP A 358 -83.88 25.35 0.01
C ASP A 358 -83.13 24.00 -0.02
N PRO A 359 -82.95 23.38 -1.21
CA PRO A 359 -82.12 22.19 -1.35
C PRO A 359 -80.64 22.47 -1.03
N SER A 360 -80.24 23.71 -0.78
CA SER A 360 -78.88 24.05 -0.36
C SER A 360 -78.53 23.54 1.04
N VAL A 361 -79.51 23.16 1.88
CA VAL A 361 -79.22 22.51 3.17
C VAL A 361 -78.98 21.01 2.99
N GLU A 362 -79.77 20.29 2.19
CA GLU A 362 -79.57 18.85 1.92
C GLU A 362 -78.47 18.57 0.89
N ARG A 363 -78.24 19.44 -0.10
CA ARG A 363 -77.11 19.30 -1.05
C ARG A 363 -75.79 19.75 -0.44
N LYS A 364 -75.76 20.70 0.50
CA LYS A 364 -74.56 20.92 1.33
C LYS A 364 -74.36 19.78 2.32
N GLN A 365 -75.41 19.11 2.81
CA GLN A 365 -75.25 17.90 3.62
C GLN A 365 -74.80 16.67 2.83
N LEU A 366 -75.19 16.48 1.57
CA LEU A 366 -74.66 15.39 0.73
C LEU A 366 -73.26 15.69 0.16
N ALA A 367 -72.93 16.97 -0.08
CA ALA A 367 -71.56 17.39 -0.41
C ALA A 367 -70.63 17.46 0.81
N LEU A 368 -71.14 17.66 2.04
CA LEU A 368 -70.37 17.54 3.29
C LEU A 368 -70.44 16.15 3.96
N GLN A 369 -71.38 15.25 3.62
CA GLN A 369 -71.34 13.84 4.05
C GLN A 369 -70.47 12.98 3.13
N ALA A 370 -70.26 13.37 1.87
CA ALA A 370 -69.15 12.85 1.06
C ALA A 370 -67.77 13.38 1.53
N ALA A 371 -67.77 14.45 2.31
CA ALA A 371 -66.60 15.03 2.97
C ALA A 371 -66.71 14.94 4.52
N GLY A 372 -67.14 13.78 5.01
CA GLY A 372 -67.19 13.46 6.44
C GLY A 372 -65.84 12.96 6.95
N THR A 373 -65.01 13.88 7.42
CA THR A 373 -63.83 13.63 8.26
C THR A 373 -64.22 12.98 9.59
N GLN A 374 -63.65 11.80 9.89
CA GLN A 374 -63.25 11.41 11.26
C GLN A 374 -62.33 10.18 11.24
N GLN A 375 -61.03 10.40 11.09
CA GLN A 375 -60.00 10.00 12.06
C GLN A 375 -58.64 10.42 11.50
N ILE A 376 -57.86 11.10 12.34
CA ILE A 376 -56.44 11.33 12.14
C ILE A 376 -55.77 9.96 12.21
N GLY A 377 -55.75 9.26 11.09
CA GLY A 377 -54.91 8.10 10.84
C GLY A 377 -53.65 8.57 10.16
N GLU A 378 -52.50 8.11 10.66
CA GLU A 378 -51.16 8.30 10.11
C GLU A 378 -51.17 8.33 8.57
N PHE A 379 -50.86 9.48 7.97
CA PHE A 379 -50.41 9.54 6.58
C PHE A 379 -48.98 9.00 6.53
N LYS A 380 -48.83 7.68 6.43
CA LYS A 380 -47.62 7.08 5.88
C LYS A 380 -47.60 7.42 4.39
N PHE A 381 -46.67 8.29 3.99
CA PHE A 381 -46.29 8.40 2.59
C PHE A 381 -45.76 7.04 2.14
N TRP A 382 -46.52 6.34 1.31
CA TRP A 382 -45.96 5.29 0.47
C TRP A 382 -45.26 5.99 -0.69
N PHE A 383 -43.93 6.08 -0.62
CA PHE A 383 -43.15 6.40 -1.80
C PHE A 383 -43.33 5.25 -2.79
N ASP A 384 -43.90 5.55 -3.96
CA ASP A 384 -43.77 4.64 -5.10
C ASP A 384 -42.28 4.44 -5.36
N SER A 385 -41.83 3.18 -5.40
CA SER A 385 -40.47 2.77 -5.76
C SER A 385 -39.91 3.45 -7.01
N ARG A 386 -40.77 3.99 -7.88
CA ARG A 386 -40.40 4.78 -9.06
C ARG A 386 -40.02 6.23 -8.74
N ALA A 387 -40.66 6.87 -7.76
CA ALA A 387 -40.31 8.22 -7.32
C ALA A 387 -38.99 8.22 -6.52
N GLU A 388 -38.74 7.16 -5.75
CA GLU A 388 -37.45 6.96 -5.07
C GLU A 388 -36.32 6.66 -6.07
N LYS A 389 -36.58 5.85 -7.11
CA LYS A 389 -35.63 5.65 -8.21
C LYS A 389 -35.39 6.94 -9.02
N ALA A 390 -36.43 7.73 -9.28
CA ALA A 390 -36.29 9.00 -9.98
C ALA A 390 -35.52 10.04 -9.14
N ALA A 391 -35.80 10.14 -7.84
CA ALA A 391 -35.05 11.01 -6.94
C ALA A 391 -33.58 10.56 -6.79
N LYS A 392 -33.31 9.27 -6.66
CA LYS A 392 -31.94 8.70 -6.65
C LYS A 392 -31.20 8.88 -7.98
N ALA A 393 -31.90 8.81 -9.11
CA ALA A 393 -31.33 9.07 -10.43
C ALA A 393 -31.05 10.55 -10.65
N ILE A 394 -31.95 11.44 -10.24
CA ILE A 394 -31.79 12.90 -10.35
C ILE A 394 -30.67 13.39 -9.41
N PHE A 395 -30.63 12.93 -8.15
CA PHE A 395 -29.52 13.25 -7.24
C PHE A 395 -28.20 12.61 -7.67
N GLY A 396 -28.22 11.36 -8.14
CA GLY A 396 -27.03 10.67 -8.62
C GLY A 396 -26.47 11.21 -9.94
N ALA A 397 -27.31 11.84 -10.76
CA ALA A 397 -26.92 12.53 -11.99
C ALA A 397 -26.43 13.96 -11.67
N ALA A 398 -27.15 14.73 -10.86
CA ALA A 398 -26.73 16.06 -10.44
C ALA A 398 -25.40 16.04 -9.66
N TRP A 399 -25.16 14.98 -8.85
CA TRP A 399 -23.89 14.78 -8.15
C TRP A 399 -22.74 14.38 -9.08
N ARG A 400 -22.99 13.53 -10.09
CA ARG A 400 -21.97 13.18 -11.10
C ARG A 400 -21.62 14.36 -12.01
N GLU A 401 -22.62 15.15 -12.40
CA GLU A 401 -22.44 16.33 -13.24
C GLU A 401 -21.68 17.45 -12.51
N HIS A 402 -21.84 17.57 -11.17
CA HIS A 402 -21.04 18.51 -10.36
C HIS A 402 -19.61 18.05 -10.08
N VAL A 403 -19.35 16.75 -9.96
CA VAL A 403 -18.02 16.20 -9.66
C VAL A 403 -17.14 16.08 -10.93
N GLU A 404 -17.73 15.95 -12.13
CA GLU A 404 -16.96 15.79 -13.37
C GLU A 404 -16.45 17.11 -14.01
N HIS A 405 -16.70 18.29 -13.43
CA HIS A 405 -16.38 19.59 -14.07
C HIS A 405 -15.24 20.42 -13.46
N TYR A 406 -14.50 19.92 -12.46
CA TYR A 406 -13.39 20.70 -11.87
C TYR A 406 -12.18 19.83 -11.53
N GLU A 407 -11.11 19.95 -12.33
CA GLU A 407 -9.77 19.36 -12.09
C GLU A 407 -8.83 20.31 -11.33
N ASP A 408 -9.33 21.22 -10.49
CA ASP A 408 -8.48 22.22 -9.82
C ASP A 408 -8.57 22.13 -8.29
N ASP A 409 -7.40 22.02 -7.63
CA ASP A 409 -7.19 21.82 -6.18
C ASP A 409 -7.80 22.95 -5.30
N SER A 410 -8.32 24.00 -5.91
CA SER A 410 -8.92 25.17 -5.25
C SER A 410 -10.27 24.86 -4.58
N PHE A 411 -11.05 23.89 -5.07
CA PHE A 411 -12.35 23.54 -4.47
C PHE A 411 -12.19 22.87 -3.10
N MET A 412 -11.26 21.92 -2.95
CA MET A 412 -11.04 21.26 -1.65
C MET A 412 -10.61 22.25 -0.57
N THR A 413 -9.87 23.29 -0.94
CA THR A 413 -9.45 24.35 -0.01
C THR A 413 -10.63 25.25 0.38
N ALA A 414 -11.46 25.68 -0.58
CA ALA A 414 -12.64 26.50 -0.32
C ALA A 414 -13.76 25.74 0.43
N PHE A 415 -13.95 24.45 0.12
CA PHE A 415 -14.91 23.57 0.78
C PHE A 415 -14.54 23.29 2.24
N LEU A 416 -13.24 23.16 2.55
CA LEU A 416 -12.75 23.02 3.92
C LEU A 416 -12.82 24.33 4.72
N GLU A 417 -12.78 25.50 4.07
CA GLU A 417 -12.94 26.80 4.74
C GLU A 417 -14.41 27.15 5.08
N GLU A 418 -15.40 26.68 4.32
CA GLU A 418 -16.84 26.91 4.60
C GLU A 418 -17.47 25.90 5.58
N LEU A 419 -16.81 24.76 5.84
CA LEU A 419 -17.27 23.79 6.83
C LEU A 419 -16.96 24.28 8.26
N ARG A 420 -17.99 24.74 8.99
CA ARG A 420 -17.92 24.85 10.46
C ARG A 420 -17.86 23.44 11.07
N VAL A 421 -16.66 22.89 11.17
CA VAL A 421 -16.40 21.63 11.85
C VAL A 421 -16.57 21.83 13.35
N ILE A 422 -17.63 21.26 13.94
CA ILE A 422 -17.73 21.08 15.39
C ILE A 422 -17.17 19.69 15.70
N GLY A 423 -15.89 19.61 16.03
CA GLY A 423 -15.25 18.35 16.42
C GLY A 423 -15.78 17.83 17.75
N ASN A 424 -16.22 16.57 17.77
CA ASN A 424 -16.41 15.78 18.99
C ASN A 424 -15.18 14.87 19.18
N ALA A 425 -14.73 14.71 20.43
CA ALA A 425 -13.61 13.88 20.88
C ALA A 425 -13.58 12.41 20.40
N THR A 426 -14.61 11.91 19.71
CA THR A 426 -14.66 10.54 19.15
C THR A 426 -14.25 10.43 17.68
N GLY A 427 -13.77 11.51 17.04
CA GLY A 427 -13.24 11.43 15.66
C GLY A 427 -14.29 11.37 14.54
N ASN A 428 -15.55 11.67 14.84
CA ASN A 428 -16.61 11.74 13.83
C ASN A 428 -16.77 13.17 13.31
N ALA A 429 -16.92 13.32 12.00
CA ALA A 429 -17.37 14.57 11.39
C ALA A 429 -18.90 14.63 11.45
N VAL A 430 -19.44 15.70 12.03
CA VAL A 430 -20.88 15.98 12.06
C VAL A 430 -21.13 17.23 11.21
N ILE A 431 -21.96 17.09 10.18
CA ILE A 431 -22.41 18.22 9.36
C ILE A 431 -23.84 18.54 9.75
N ASP A 432 -24.06 19.78 10.20
CA ASP A 432 -25.38 20.35 10.43
C ASP A 432 -25.89 20.94 9.11
N THR A 433 -26.99 20.39 8.59
CA THR A 433 -27.60 20.81 7.32
C THR A 433 -28.80 21.74 7.52
N GLY A 434 -29.11 22.12 8.77
CA GLY A 434 -30.27 22.94 9.14
C GLY A 434 -31.61 22.19 9.21
N TRP A 435 -31.68 20.93 8.76
CA TRP A 435 -32.88 20.07 8.80
C TRP A 435 -32.59 18.67 9.38
N GLY A 436 -31.36 18.41 9.82
CA GLY A 436 -30.90 17.14 10.38
C GLY A 436 -29.37 17.05 10.41
N PHE A 437 -28.85 16.01 11.08
CA PHE A 437 -27.41 15.76 11.20
C PHE A 437 -26.99 14.57 10.34
N VAL A 438 -25.88 14.73 9.61
CA VAL A 438 -25.20 13.61 8.93
C VAL A 438 -23.93 13.31 9.71
N THR A 439 -23.78 12.05 10.14
CA THR A 439 -22.58 11.57 10.85
C THR A 439 -21.77 10.67 9.92
N PHE A 440 -20.49 10.96 9.78
CA PHE A 440 -19.54 10.09 9.08
C PHE A 440 -18.69 9.37 10.12
N GLY A 441 -18.77 8.04 10.15
CA GLY A 441 -17.90 7.19 10.96
C GLY A 441 -16.78 6.61 10.10
N PHE A 442 -15.53 6.89 10.45
CA PHE A 442 -14.36 6.30 9.80
C PHE A 442 -13.82 5.18 10.68
N GLY A 443 -14.10 3.93 10.31
CA GLY A 443 -13.54 2.74 10.96
C GLY A 443 -12.31 2.24 10.21
N GLY A 444 -11.12 2.40 10.79
CA GLY A 444 -9.88 1.83 10.30
C GLY A 444 -8.82 1.80 11.40
N GLU A 445 -8.01 0.74 11.43
CA GLU A 445 -6.80 0.67 12.26
C GLU A 445 -5.70 1.54 11.63
N TRP A 446 -4.97 2.28 12.46
CA TRP A 446 -3.96 3.24 12.03
C TRP A 446 -2.58 2.73 12.43
N GLU A 447 -1.69 2.49 11.45
CA GLU A 447 -0.26 2.34 11.70
C GLU A 447 0.48 3.58 11.18
N ALA A 448 1.25 4.21 12.07
CA ALA A 448 2.14 5.30 11.73
C ALA A 448 3.55 4.75 11.50
N PHE A 449 4.13 5.00 10.33
CA PHE A 449 5.55 4.75 10.07
C PHE A 449 6.36 6.01 10.34
N ASP A 450 7.35 5.89 11.23
CA ASP A 450 8.36 6.92 11.49
C ASP A 450 9.56 6.69 10.57
N THR A 451 9.84 7.67 9.71
CA THR A 451 11.10 7.76 8.96
C THR A 451 11.72 9.12 9.24
N SER A 452 12.46 9.24 10.34
CA SER A 452 13.21 10.45 10.67
C SER A 452 14.42 10.60 9.76
N GLY A 453 14.42 11.63 8.90
CA GLY A 453 15.56 12.02 8.07
C GLY A 453 15.24 13.21 7.14
N GLU A 454 15.16 14.40 7.73
CA GLU A 454 15.25 15.74 7.10
C GLU A 454 14.43 16.06 5.84
N GLY A 455 13.41 16.92 6.02
CA GLY A 455 13.00 17.93 5.03
C GLY A 455 11.96 17.52 3.97
N TYR A 456 10.71 17.98 4.20
CA TYR A 456 9.47 17.77 3.41
C TYR A 456 8.73 16.45 3.64
N GLN A 457 7.68 16.52 4.46
CA GLN A 457 6.70 15.45 4.64
C GLN A 457 5.63 15.55 3.54
N ARG A 458 5.49 14.50 2.72
CA ARG A 458 4.24 14.19 2.02
C ARG A 458 3.76 12.84 2.55
N ALA A 459 2.63 12.85 3.25
CA ALA A 459 1.95 11.61 3.63
C ALA A 459 1.17 11.08 2.42
N TYR A 460 1.46 9.84 2.01
CA TYR A 460 0.61 9.14 1.06
C TYR A 460 -0.44 8.35 1.84
N LEU A 461 -1.71 8.71 1.65
CA LEU A 461 -2.86 8.03 2.23
C LEU A 461 -3.27 6.89 1.27
N ILE A 462 -3.19 5.64 1.72
CA ILE A 462 -3.87 4.53 1.05
C ILE A 462 -4.90 4.00 2.06
N SER A 463 -6.16 4.42 1.90
CA SER A 463 -7.26 3.87 2.68
C SER A 463 -8.15 2.99 1.79
N ARG A 464 -8.50 1.81 2.30
CA ARG A 464 -9.71 1.08 1.85
C ARG A 464 -10.88 1.66 2.63
N VAL A 465 -11.61 2.59 2.05
CA VAL A 465 -12.80 3.18 2.68
C VAL A 465 -14.01 2.26 2.45
N GLY A 466 -14.56 1.70 3.52
CA GLY A 466 -15.96 1.28 3.56
C GLY A 466 -16.78 2.43 4.15
N PHE A 467 -17.90 2.78 3.50
CA PHE A 467 -18.81 3.84 3.97
C PHE A 467 -20.10 3.24 4.50
N GLU A 468 -20.50 3.67 5.69
CA GLU A 468 -21.78 3.36 6.29
C GLU A 468 -22.54 4.68 6.49
N VAL A 469 -23.71 4.81 5.85
CA VAL A 469 -24.54 6.02 5.92
C VAL A 469 -25.75 5.70 6.80
N ALA A 470 -25.82 6.32 7.97
CA ALA A 470 -26.98 6.28 8.84
C ALA A 470 -27.76 7.60 8.72
N LEU A 471 -29.02 7.53 8.31
CA LEU A 471 -29.93 8.68 8.27
C LEU A 471 -30.86 8.61 9.48
N GLY A 472 -30.72 9.58 10.39
CA GLY A 472 -31.67 9.80 11.49
C GLY A 472 -32.59 10.97 11.16
N PHE A 473 -33.90 10.75 11.17
CA PHE A 473 -34.91 11.80 11.04
C PHE A 473 -35.39 12.19 12.44
N GLY A 474 -35.29 13.49 12.77
CA GLY A 474 -35.76 14.09 14.03
C GLY A 474 -37.05 14.86 13.86
#